data_AF-A0A918CGK7-F1
#
_entry.id   AF-A0A918CGK7-F1
#
_cell.length_a   1.000
_cell.length_b   1.000
_cell.length_c   1.000
_cell.angle_alpha   90.00
_cell.angle_beta   90.00
_cell.angle_gamma   90.00
#
_symmetry.space_group_name_H-M   'P 1'
#
loop_
_entity.id
_entity.type
_entity.pdbx_description
1 polymer ?
#
loop_
_entity_poly.entity_id
_entity_poly.type
_entity_poly.pdbx_seq_one_letter_code
_entity_poly.pdbx_strand_id
1 'polypeptide(L)'
;MARALPRTRHRGYGSAMTADSAPAEYLAEFVDGPLEGEFDRRALVGDGSEARIGMVAAVDGLESLFWYDRIDEREVAGELRARFRFDPSDSDPVEADEEND
;
A
#
# COMPACT_ATOMS: atom_id res chain seq x y z
N MET A 1 -19.21 -34.95 56.86
CA MET A 1 -20.38 -34.67 56.02
C MET A 1 -20.11 -33.39 55.22
N ALA A 2 -19.94 -33.53 53.91
CA ALA A 2 -19.58 -32.44 53.01
C ALA A 2 -20.82 -31.63 52.59
N ARG A 3 -20.75 -30.30 52.65
CA ARG A 3 -21.73 -29.41 51.99
C ARG A 3 -21.02 -28.31 51.21
N ALA A 4 -21.01 -28.57 49.90
CA ALA A 4 -20.91 -27.72 48.73
C ALA A 4 -20.75 -26.21 48.89
N LEU A 5 -19.69 -25.69 48.26
CA LEU A 5 -19.46 -24.30 47.90
C LEU A 5 -20.48 -23.81 46.84
N PRO A 6 -20.98 -22.57 46.88
CA PRO A 6 -21.71 -22.00 45.77
C PRO A 6 -20.76 -21.68 44.60
N ARG A 7 -20.99 -22.38 43.48
CA ARG A 7 -20.38 -22.09 42.18
C ARG A 7 -21.01 -20.83 41.59
N THR A 8 -20.44 -19.67 41.91
CA THR A 8 -20.76 -18.45 41.17
C THR A 8 -20.07 -18.52 39.81
N ARG A 9 -20.88 -18.72 38.78
CA ARG A 9 -20.50 -18.60 37.37
C ARG A 9 -20.09 -17.16 37.09
N HIS A 10 -18.79 -16.88 37.09
CA HIS A 10 -18.31 -15.65 36.49
C HIS A 10 -18.26 -15.85 34.98
N ARG A 11 -19.35 -15.39 34.35
CA ARG A 11 -19.42 -14.72 33.04
C ARG A 11 -18.11 -14.75 32.23
N GLY A 12 -18.18 -15.37 31.07
CA GLY A 12 -17.07 -15.42 30.11
C GLY A 12 -16.50 -14.04 29.85
N TYR A 13 -15.21 -13.89 30.12
CA TYR A 13 -14.40 -12.88 29.47
C TYR A 13 -14.12 -13.43 28.06
N GLY A 14 -14.48 -12.63 27.05
CA GLY A 14 -14.59 -13.03 25.66
C GLY A 14 -13.33 -13.71 25.12
N SER A 15 -13.54 -14.86 24.49
CA SER A 15 -12.65 -15.30 23.43
C SER A 15 -12.70 -14.31 22.27
N ALA A 16 -11.53 -14.03 21.72
CA ALA A 16 -11.28 -13.65 20.34
C ALA A 16 -11.94 -12.35 19.84
N MET A 17 -11.15 -11.28 19.84
CA MET A 17 -10.68 -10.75 18.55
C MET A 17 -9.41 -9.97 18.86
N THR A 18 -8.27 -10.67 18.82
CA THR A 18 -7.06 -10.02 18.33
C THR A 18 -7.52 -9.39 17.02
N ALA A 19 -7.74 -8.07 17.02
CA ALA A 19 -7.69 -7.36 15.76
C ALA A 19 -6.27 -7.65 15.31
N ASP A 20 -6.16 -8.60 14.39
CA ASP A 20 -5.05 -8.75 13.50
C ASP A 20 -5.02 -7.43 12.73
N SER A 21 -4.58 -6.36 13.41
CA SER A 21 -4.10 -5.15 12.78
C SER A 21 -2.74 -5.54 12.24
N ALA A 22 -2.73 -6.49 11.29
CA ALA A 22 -1.72 -6.44 10.26
C ALA A 22 -1.67 -4.97 9.82
N PRO A 23 -0.47 -4.36 9.73
CA PRO A 23 -0.38 -3.03 9.13
C PRO A 23 -1.18 -3.13 7.85
N ALA A 24 -2.24 -2.33 7.74
CA ALA A 24 -3.12 -2.46 6.59
C ALA A 24 -2.22 -2.12 5.40
N GLU A 25 -1.91 -3.08 4.55
CA GLU A 25 -1.02 -2.90 3.42
C GLU A 25 -1.88 -2.82 2.16
N TYR A 26 -1.38 -2.10 1.16
CA TYR A 26 -1.98 -2.04 -0.16
C TYR A 26 -0.96 -2.39 -1.22
N LEU A 27 -1.46 -2.94 -2.31
CA LEU A 27 -0.69 -3.22 -3.50
C LEU A 27 -0.81 -2.04 -4.46
N ALA A 28 0.27 -1.29 -4.61
CA ALA A 28 0.42 -0.31 -5.67
C ALA A 28 0.61 -1.05 -7.00
N GLU A 29 -0.27 -0.82 -7.96
CA GLU A 29 -0.19 -1.29 -9.35
C GLU A 29 0.18 -0.12 -10.24
N PHE A 30 1.35 -0.19 -10.86
CA PHE A 30 1.80 0.83 -11.80
C PHE A 30 1.28 0.51 -13.20
N VAL A 31 0.49 1.41 -13.77
CA VAL A 31 -0.19 1.17 -15.06
C VAL A 31 0.46 1.89 -16.24
N ASP A 32 1.54 2.65 -16.03
CA ASP A 32 2.24 3.47 -17.02
C ASP A 32 3.67 3.78 -16.51
N GLY A 33 4.52 4.38 -17.35
CA GLY A 33 5.86 4.86 -16.99
C GLY A 33 6.94 3.77 -16.88
N PRO A 34 8.11 4.09 -16.29
CA PRO A 34 9.24 3.18 -16.21
C PRO A 34 8.98 1.94 -15.34
N LEU A 35 7.96 1.97 -14.48
CA LEU A 35 7.54 0.84 -13.65
C LEU A 35 6.24 0.19 -14.15
N GLU A 36 5.80 0.44 -15.38
CA GLU A 36 4.57 -0.16 -15.91
C GLU A 36 4.53 -1.69 -15.73
N GLY A 37 3.44 -2.18 -15.14
CA GLY A 37 3.23 -3.61 -14.88
C GLY A 37 3.90 -4.12 -13.60
N GLU A 38 4.65 -3.29 -12.89
CA GLU A 38 5.20 -3.62 -11.57
C GLU A 38 4.15 -3.48 -10.45
N PHE A 39 4.42 -4.17 -9.35
CA PHE A 39 3.61 -4.13 -8.14
C PHE A 39 4.47 -3.88 -6.91
N ASP A 40 4.08 -2.92 -6.07
CA ASP A 40 4.77 -2.61 -4.82
C ASP A 40 3.81 -2.76 -3.63
N ARG A 41 4.26 -3.40 -2.56
CA ARG A 41 3.46 -3.51 -1.32
C ARG A 41 3.86 -2.41 -0.37
N ARG A 42 2.88 -1.59 0.01
CA ARG A 42 3.09 -0.42 0.85
C ARG A 42 2.18 -0.46 2.05
N ALA A 43 2.67 0.04 3.18
CA ALA A 43 1.84 0.26 4.34
C ALA A 43 0.83 1.38 4.04
N LEU A 44 -0.43 1.18 4.39
CA LEU A 44 -1.44 2.23 4.40
C LEU A 44 -1.07 3.24 5.48
N VAL A 45 -0.99 4.51 5.07
CA VAL A 45 -0.71 5.62 5.95
C VAL A 45 -1.98 6.43 6.14
N GLY A 46 -2.60 6.30 7.32
CA GLY A 46 -3.88 6.94 7.64
C GLY A 46 -5.07 6.12 7.21
N ASP A 47 -6.03 6.74 6.53
CA ASP A 47 -7.32 6.14 6.16
C ASP A 47 -7.33 5.44 4.79
N GLY A 48 -6.21 5.42 4.05
CA GLY A 48 -6.15 4.83 2.71
C GLY A 48 -4.76 4.86 2.08
N SER A 49 -4.67 4.51 0.79
CA SER A 49 -3.41 4.58 0.06
C SER A 49 -2.99 6.04 -0.20
N GLU A 50 -1.69 6.25 -0.40
CA GLU A 50 -1.14 7.56 -0.69
C GLU A 50 -1.68 8.08 -2.03
N ALA A 51 -2.08 9.36 -2.07
CA ALA A 51 -2.59 9.97 -3.31
C ALA A 51 -1.50 10.10 -4.38
N ARG A 52 -0.25 10.23 -3.95
CA ARG A 52 0.94 10.34 -4.80
C ARG A 52 2.10 9.64 -4.13
N ILE A 53 2.84 8.84 -4.87
CA ILE A 53 4.03 8.12 -4.39
C ILE A 53 5.24 8.45 -5.27
N GLY A 54 6.40 8.58 -4.62
CA GLY A 54 7.69 8.73 -5.29
C GLY A 54 8.43 7.39 -5.29
N MET A 55 8.83 6.92 -6.46
CA MET A 55 9.59 5.69 -6.65
C MET A 55 10.95 6.03 -7.24
N VAL A 56 12.01 5.54 -6.61
CA VAL A 56 13.36 5.65 -7.15
C VAL A 56 13.63 4.41 -7.99
N ALA A 57 13.97 4.60 -9.26
CA ALA A 57 14.37 3.52 -10.14
C ALA A 57 15.60 3.93 -10.96
N ALA A 58 16.46 2.97 -11.26
CA ALA A 58 17.61 3.20 -12.12
C ALA A 58 17.19 3.11 -13.59
N VAL A 59 17.17 4.24 -14.30
CA VAL A 59 16.95 4.30 -15.75
C VAL A 59 18.25 4.72 -16.40
N ASP A 60 18.71 3.94 -17.38
CA ASP A 60 20.03 4.12 -18.04
C ASP A 60 21.25 4.15 -17.09
N GLY A 61 21.10 3.58 -15.89
CA GLY A 61 22.14 3.57 -14.85
C GLY A 61 22.15 4.79 -13.92
N LEU A 62 21.17 5.69 -14.07
CA LEU A 62 20.97 6.84 -13.19
C LEU A 62 19.76 6.58 -12.27
N GLU A 63 19.95 6.73 -10.97
CA GLU A 63 18.86 6.66 -9.98
C GLU A 63 17.99 7.90 -10.09
N SER A 64 16.82 7.76 -10.71
CA SER A 64 15.86 8.85 -10.93
C SER A 64 14.63 8.67 -10.05
N LEU A 65 14.07 9.79 -9.58
CA LEU A 65 12.82 9.82 -8.82
C LEU A 65 11.64 10.04 -9.77
N PHE A 66 10.75 9.04 -9.80
CA PHE A 66 9.52 9.06 -10.59
C PHE A 66 8.31 9.20 -9.68
N TRP A 67 7.47 10.18 -9.98
CA TRP A 67 6.21 10.40 -9.28
C TRP A 67 5.07 9.70 -9.99
N TYR A 68 4.21 9.10 -9.17
CA TYR A 68 3.00 8.48 -9.65
C TYR A 68 1.79 8.93 -8.85
N ASP A 69 0.74 9.29 -9.56
CA ASP A 69 -0.54 9.70 -8.99
C ASP A 69 -1.52 8.54 -8.97
N ARG A 70 -2.21 8.39 -7.84
CA ARG A 70 -3.25 7.38 -7.68
C ARG A 70 -4.47 7.77 -8.51
N ILE A 71 -4.77 6.97 -9.53
CA ILE A 71 -5.93 7.17 -10.40
C ILE A 71 -7.15 6.34 -9.98
N ASP A 72 -6.93 5.28 -9.19
CA ASP A 72 -7.97 4.36 -8.76
C ASP A 72 -7.54 3.60 -7.51
N GLU A 73 -8.49 3.25 -6.65
CA GLU A 73 -8.29 2.39 -5.48
C GLU A 73 -9.47 1.43 -5.39
N ARG A 74 -9.20 0.15 -5.25
CA ARG A 74 -10.22 -0.89 -5.16
C ARG A 74 -9.75 -2.07 -4.33
N GLU A 75 -10.66 -2.73 -3.64
CA GLU A 75 -10.38 -4.01 -3.01
C GLU A 75 -10.57 -5.14 -4.03
N VAL A 76 -9.55 -5.97 -4.21
CA VAL A 76 -9.57 -7.13 -5.12
C VAL A 76 -9.29 -8.37 -4.30
N ALA A 77 -10.26 -9.28 -4.21
CA ALA A 77 -10.12 -10.54 -3.48
C ALA A 77 -9.70 -10.38 -1.99
N GLY A 78 -10.09 -9.26 -1.36
CA GLY A 78 -9.73 -8.94 0.03
C GLY A 78 -8.36 -8.28 0.20
N GLU A 79 -7.67 -7.91 -0.89
CA GLU A 79 -6.43 -7.12 -0.86
C GLU A 79 -6.72 -5.72 -1.44
N LEU A 80 -6.32 -4.66 -0.74
CA LEU A 80 -6.48 -3.30 -1.24
C LEU A 80 -5.47 -3.06 -2.37
N ARG A 81 -5.94 -2.67 -3.54
CA ARG A 81 -5.13 -2.39 -4.72
C ARG A 81 -5.35 -0.97 -5.20
N ALA A 82 -4.27 -0.20 -5.27
CA ALA A 82 -4.29 1.16 -5.76
C ALA A 82 -3.53 1.24 -7.08
N ARG A 83 -4.14 1.86 -8.09
CA ARG A 83 -3.53 2.03 -9.41
C ARG A 83 -2.88 3.39 -9.51
N PHE A 84 -1.64 3.39 -9.94
CA PHE A 84 -0.77 4.55 -10.02
C PHE A 84 -0.37 4.82 -11.47
N ARG A 85 -0.59 6.05 -11.91
CA ARG A 85 -0.21 6.53 -13.24
C ARG A 85 1.02 7.42 -13.11
N PHE A 86 2.01 7.19 -13.97
CA PHE A 86 3.20 8.03 -14.04
C PHE A 86 2.85 9.48 -14.40
N ASP A 87 3.37 10.42 -13.62
CA ASP A 87 3.25 11.85 -13.91
C ASP A 87 4.61 12.41 -14.37
N PRO A 88 4.81 12.62 -15.69
CA PRO A 88 6.07 13.15 -16.22
C PRO A 88 6.29 14.63 -15.90
N SER A 89 5.29 15.37 -15.41
CA SER A 89 5.42 16.82 -15.18
C SER A 89 6.10 17.13 -13.85
N ASP A 90 5.89 16.29 -12.83
CA ASP A 90 6.53 16.36 -11.52
C ASP A 90 7.77 15.45 -11.41
N SER A 91 7.94 14.51 -12.34
CA SER A 91 9.06 13.56 -12.37
C SER A 91 10.32 14.14 -12.95
N ASP A 92 11.47 13.66 -12.47
CA ASP A 92 12.75 13.96 -13.11
C ASP A 92 12.70 13.44 -14.56
N PRO A 93 13.14 14.24 -15.55
CA PRO A 93 13.16 13.81 -16.93
C PRO A 93 13.97 12.52 -17.03
N VAL A 94 13.35 11.45 -17.52
CA VAL A 94 14.11 10.34 -18.09
C VAL A 94 14.88 10.98 -19.24
N GLU A 95 16.21 11.00 -19.20
CA GLU A 95 16.99 11.59 -20.29
C GLU A 95 16.71 10.80 -21.58
N ALA A 96 15.72 11.23 -22.36
CA ALA A 96 15.82 11.22 -23.80
C ALA A 96 16.37 12.59 -24.12
N ASP A 97 17.68 12.65 -24.34
CA ASP A 97 18.36 13.81 -24.87
C ASP A 97 17.71 14.17 -26.22
N GLU A 98 16.68 15.00 -26.17
CA GLU A 98 16.22 15.75 -27.33
C GLU A 98 16.89 17.12 -27.25
N GLU A 99 18.22 17.12 -27.45
CA GLU A 99 18.98 18.22 -28.04
C GLU A 99 18.12 18.88 -29.13
N ASN A 100 17.50 20.02 -28.81
CA ASN A 100 16.78 20.83 -29.77
C ASN A 100 17.79 21.76 -30.45
N ASP A 101 18.18 21.37 -31.67
CA ASP A 101 19.04 22.04 -32.66
C ASP A 101 18.74 23.54 -32.88
#